data_AF-A0A960NZP5-F1
#
_entry.id   AF-A0A960NZP5-F1
#
_cell.length_a   1.000
_cell.length_b   1.000
_cell.length_c   1.000
_cell.angle_alpha   90.00
_cell.angle_beta   90.00
_cell.angle_gamma   90.00
#
_symmetry.space_group_name_H-M   'P 1'
#
loop_
_entity.id
_entity.type
_entity.pdbx_description
1 polymer ?
#
loop_
_entity_poly.entity_id
_entity_poly.type
_entity_poly.pdbx_seq_one_letter_code
_entity_poly.pdbx_strand_id
1 'polypeptide(L)'
;MSEAERADRRHPDHRPTAEDIRALAGPSTPHFALQIRNRIATLVERLPADDPARVEGERQIARLNELARHTGDPRGPGPSRQRD
;
A
#
# COMPACT_ATOMS: atom_id res chain seq x y z
N MET A 1 -18.30 15.26 -11.73
CA MET A 1 -16.91 14.87 -11.43
C MET A 1 -16.98 13.72 -10.42
N SER A 2 -16.57 12.46 -10.60
CA SER A 2 -16.01 11.68 -11.71
C SER A 2 -16.01 10.22 -11.23
N GLU A 3 -16.84 9.34 -11.77
CA GLU A 3 -16.63 7.87 -11.69
C GLU A 3 -15.74 7.38 -12.85
N ALA A 4 -15.69 8.11 -13.96
CA ALA A 4 -14.92 7.73 -15.15
C ALA A 4 -13.39 7.81 -14.95
N GLU A 5 -12.90 8.76 -14.15
CA GLU A 5 -11.46 9.07 -14.03
C GLU A 5 -10.63 8.00 -13.28
N ARG A 6 -11.28 7.02 -12.65
CA ARG A 6 -10.60 5.92 -11.95
C ARG A 6 -10.44 4.65 -12.80
N ALA A 7 -11.17 4.54 -13.91
CA ALA A 7 -11.11 3.37 -14.78
C ALA A 7 -9.85 3.36 -15.65
N ASP A 8 -9.46 4.52 -16.21
CA ASP A 8 -8.29 4.63 -17.10
C ASP A 8 -6.97 4.27 -16.41
N ARG A 9 -6.84 4.53 -15.10
CA ARG A 9 -5.65 4.11 -14.32
C ARG A 9 -5.47 2.59 -14.22
N ARG A 10 -6.50 1.80 -14.58
CA ARG A 10 -6.43 0.33 -14.63
C ARG A 10 -6.27 -0.20 -16.07
N HIS A 11 -6.15 0.68 -17.07
CA HIS A 11 -5.92 0.24 -18.44
C HIS A 11 -4.56 -0.47 -18.52
N PRO A 12 -4.47 -1.65 -19.16
CA PRO A 12 -3.23 -2.42 -19.25
C PRO A 12 -2.08 -1.66 -19.94
N ASP A 13 -2.39 -0.66 -20.77
CA ASP A 13 -1.41 0.21 -21.42
C ASP A 13 -1.02 1.46 -20.62
N HIS A 14 -1.68 1.74 -19.49
CA HIS A 14 -1.31 2.88 -18.64
C HIS A 14 -0.11 2.51 -17.77
N ARG A 15 1.05 3.11 -18.09
CA ARG A 15 2.24 2.96 -17.24
C ARG A 15 1.99 3.69 -15.92
N PRO A 16 2.02 2.99 -14.77
CA PRO A 16 1.79 3.63 -13.49
C PRO A 16 2.89 4.64 -13.20
N THR A 17 2.50 5.83 -12.73
CA THR A 17 3.44 6.88 -12.30
C THR A 17 3.71 6.78 -10.80
N ALA A 18 4.79 7.41 -10.33
CA ALA A 18 5.05 7.54 -8.89
C ALA A 18 3.90 8.25 -8.15
N GLU A 19 3.19 9.16 -8.81
CA GLU A 19 2.01 9.81 -8.24
C GLU A 19 0.82 8.84 -8.12
N ASP A 20 0.58 8.00 -9.13
CA ASP A 20 -0.45 6.96 -9.06
C ASP A 20 -0.19 5.98 -7.91
N ILE A 21 1.07 5.62 -7.68
CA ILE A 21 1.48 4.79 -6.54
C ILE A 21 1.19 5.49 -5.20
N ARG A 22 1.54 6.77 -5.06
CA ARG A 22 1.21 7.56 -3.85
C ARG A 22 -0.29 7.70 -3.65
N ALA A 23 -1.05 7.95 -4.71
CA ALA A 23 -2.51 8.05 -4.65
C ALA A 23 -3.15 6.72 -4.23
N LEU A 24 -2.58 5.59 -4.67
CA LEU A 24 -3.02 4.25 -4.27
C LEU A 24 -2.71 3.95 -2.79
N ALA A 25 -1.56 4.40 -2.29
CA ALA A 25 -1.14 4.19 -0.90
C ALA A 25 -1.73 5.21 0.10
N GLY A 26 -2.08 6.42 -0.36
CA GLY A 26 -2.59 7.52 0.48
C GLY A 26 -3.78 7.18 1.38
N PRO A 27 -4.85 6.53 0.88
CA PRO A 27 -6.04 6.20 1.68
C PRO A 27 -5.90 4.88 2.48
N SER A 28 -4.69 4.38 2.70
CA SER A 28 -4.51 3.06 3.34
C SER A 28 -4.92 3.07 4.81
N THR A 29 -5.97 2.31 5.14
CA THR A 29 -6.20 1.89 6.52
C THR A 29 -5.32 0.67 6.83
N PRO A 30 -4.99 0.41 8.11
CA PRO A 30 -4.09 -0.68 8.46
C PRO A 30 -4.59 -2.07 7.99
N HIS A 31 -5.91 -2.30 8.00
CA HIS A 31 -6.52 -3.54 7.50
C HIS A 31 -6.29 -3.77 5.99
N PHE A 32 -6.31 -2.70 5.18
CA PHE A 32 -6.11 -2.80 3.74
C PHE A 32 -4.65 -2.70 3.32
N ALA A 33 -3.72 -2.46 4.26
CA ALA A 33 -2.32 -2.23 3.95
C ALA A 33 -1.69 -3.41 3.17
N LEU A 34 -1.99 -4.66 3.54
CA LEU A 34 -1.48 -5.83 2.84
C LEU A 34 -2.08 -6.00 1.43
N GLN A 35 -3.37 -5.68 1.26
CA GLN A 35 -4.01 -5.73 -0.05
C GLN A 35 -3.42 -4.68 -1.01
N ILE A 36 -3.24 -3.45 -0.51
CA ILE A 36 -2.64 -2.35 -1.28
C ILE A 36 -1.18 -2.70 -1.62
N ARG A 37 -0.43 -3.26 -0.66
CA ARG A 37 0.95 -3.72 -0.85
C ARG A 37 1.08 -4.74 -1.98
N ASN A 38 0.21 -5.74 -2.02
CA ASN A 38 0.24 -6.75 -3.08
C ASN A 38 -0.10 -6.14 -4.44
N ARG A 39 -1.06 -5.22 -4.50
CA ARG A 39 -1.39 -4.51 -5.73
C ARG A 39 -0.22 -3.67 -6.26
N ILE A 40 0.47 -2.92 -5.39
CA ILE A 40 1.65 -2.14 -5.76
C ILE A 40 2.75 -3.06 -6.29
N ALA A 41 3.00 -4.20 -5.63
CA ALA A 41 4.02 -5.17 -6.06
C ALA A 41 3.79 -5.64 -7.50
N THR A 42 2.56 -6.01 -7.86
CA THR A 42 2.21 -6.42 -9.23
C THR A 42 2.41 -5.29 -10.25
N LEU A 43 2.12 -4.04 -9.88
CA LEU A 43 2.28 -2.90 -10.78
C LEU A 43 3.75 -2.61 -11.09
N VAL A 44 4.64 -2.73 -10.10
CA VAL A 44 6.05 -2.37 -10.26
C VAL A 44 6.95 -3.50 -10.72
N GLU A 45 6.53 -4.76 -10.59
CA GLU A 45 7.30 -5.95 -11.01
C GLU A 45 7.71 -5.90 -12.48
N ARG A 46 6.88 -5.29 -13.34
CA ARG A 46 7.12 -5.18 -14.79
C ARG A 46 7.96 -3.97 -15.18
N LEU A 47 8.34 -3.11 -14.23
CA LEU A 47 9.06 -1.87 -14.50
C LEU A 47 10.58 -2.05 -14.35
N PRO A 48 11.40 -1.30 -15.13
CA PRO A 48 12.84 -1.19 -14.89
C PRO A 48 13.16 -0.78 -13.45
N ALA A 49 14.30 -1.24 -12.91
CA ALA A 49 14.70 -0.97 -11.52
C ALA A 49 14.83 0.53 -11.20
N ASP A 50 15.21 1.29 -12.22
CA ASP A 50 15.45 2.73 -12.26
C ASP A 50 14.20 3.55 -12.61
N ASP A 51 13.05 2.89 -12.82
CA ASP A 51 11.77 3.57 -13.02
C ASP A 51 11.30 4.27 -11.73
N PRO A 52 10.94 5.56 -11.78
CA PRO A 52 10.52 6.31 -10.60
C PRO A 52 9.29 5.70 -9.91
N ALA A 53 8.37 5.07 -10.65
CA ALA A 53 7.21 4.41 -10.06
C ALA A 53 7.60 3.12 -9.33
N ARG A 54 8.64 2.42 -9.78
CA ARG A 54 9.17 1.25 -9.08
C ARG A 54 9.84 1.63 -7.77
N VAL A 55 10.73 2.63 -7.81
CA VAL A 55 11.39 3.15 -6.60
C VAL A 55 10.36 3.61 -5.56
N GLU A 56 9.33 4.35 -5.99
CA GLU A 56 8.26 4.77 -5.08
C GLU A 56 7.43 3.58 -4.57
N GLY A 57 7.11 2.61 -5.44
CA GLY A 57 6.35 1.43 -5.07
C GLY A 57 7.06 0.58 -4.01
N GLU A 58 8.36 0.37 -4.16
CA GLU A 58 9.18 -0.35 -3.18
C GLU A 58 9.19 0.38 -1.82
N ARG A 59 9.28 1.71 -1.81
CA ARG A 59 9.16 2.54 -0.59
C ARG A 59 7.80 2.39 0.08
N GLN A 60 6.70 2.47 -0.70
CA GLN A 60 5.35 2.32 -0.16
C GLN A 60 5.08 0.89 0.33
N ILE A 61 5.60 -0.15 -0.35
CA ILE A 61 5.51 -1.55 0.12
C ILE A 61 6.12 -1.69 1.51
N ALA A 62 7.31 -1.13 1.75
CA ALA A 62 7.95 -1.16 3.05
C ALA A 62 7.08 -0.48 4.13
N ARG A 63 6.55 0.70 3.83
CA ARG A 63 5.64 1.45 4.72
C ARG A 63 4.36 0.68 5.03
N LEU A 64 3.74 0.05 4.03
CA LEU A 64 2.50 -0.70 4.19
C LEU A 64 2.71 -1.98 4.99
N ASN A 65 3.85 -2.66 4.81
CA ASN A 65 4.20 -3.80 5.66
C ASN A 65 4.33 -3.37 7.13
N GLU A 66 4.93 -2.21 7.39
CA GLU A 66 5.03 -1.66 8.75
C GLU A 66 3.66 -1.27 9.31
N LEU A 67 2.83 -0.60 8.52
CA LEU A 67 1.48 -0.23 8.91
C LEU A 67 0.62 -1.46 9.26
N ALA A 68 0.76 -2.55 8.50
CA ALA A 68 0.07 -3.80 8.78
C ALA A 68 0.49 -4.39 10.13
N ARG A 69 1.78 -4.28 10.52
CA ARG A 69 2.30 -4.77 11.82
C ARG A 69 1.76 -3.99 13.02
N HIS A 70 1.47 -2.70 12.86
CA HIS A 70 0.93 -1.84 13.93
C HIS A 70 -0.60 -1.85 14.02
N THR A 71 -1.29 -2.59 13.14
CA THR A 71 -2.69 -2.94 13.38
C THR A 71 -2.70 -3.91 14.55
N GLY A 72 -3.00 -3.38 15.74
CA GLY A 72 -3.00 -4.17 16.97
C GLY A 72 -3.68 -5.52 16.74
N ASP A 73 -3.02 -6.59 17.18
CA ASP A 73 -3.69 -7.86 17.40
C ASP A 73 -4.97 -7.55 18.21
N PRO A 74 -6.19 -7.92 17.76
CA PRO A 74 -7.36 -7.85 18.63
C PRO A 74 -7.18 -8.70 19.90
N ARG A 75 -6.14 -9.55 19.95
CA ARG A 75 -5.55 -10.13 21.15
C ARG A 75 -4.34 -9.29 21.58
N GLY A 76 -4.59 -8.09 22.12
CA GLY A 76 -3.57 -7.45 22.94
C GLY A 76 -3.14 -8.43 24.07
N PRO A 77 -1.91 -8.31 24.62
CA PRO A 77 -1.65 -8.95 25.91
C PRO A 77 -2.75 -8.46 26.86
N GLY A 78 -3.60 -9.37 27.33
CA GLY A 78 -4.65 -9.06 28.30
C GLY A 78 -4.04 -8.29 29.48
N PRO A 79 -4.81 -7.42 30.15
CA PRO A 79 -4.27 -6.52 31.15
C PRO A 79 -3.47 -7.33 32.18
N SER A 80 -2.15 -7.17 32.17
CA SER A 80 -1.28 -7.60 33.26
C SER A 80 -1.61 -6.72 34.46
N ARG A 81 -2.68 -7.11 35.18
CA ARG A 81 -2.86 -6.72 36.57
C ARG A 81 -1.74 -7.37 37.37
N GLN A 82 -0.60 -6.70 37.41
CA GLN A 82 0.29 -6.81 38.54
C GLN A 82 -0.28 -5.88 39.61
N ARG A 83 -0.83 -6.46 40.68
CA ARG A 83 -1.08 -5.75 41.93
C ARG A 83 -0.17 -6.39 42.97
N ASP A 84 0.59 -5.52 43.61
CA ASP A 84 1.25 -5.70 44.91
C ASP A 84 0.31 -6.25 45.99
#